data_AF-A0A077JDQ2-F1
#
_entry.id   AF-A0A077JDQ2-F1
#
_cell.length_a   1.000
_cell.length_b   1.000
_cell.length_c   1.000
_cell.angle_alpha   90.00
_cell.angle_beta   90.00
_cell.angle_gamma   90.00
#
_symmetry.space_group_name_H-M   'P 1'
#
loop_
_entity.id
_entity.type
_entity.pdbx_description
1 polymer ?
#
loop_
_entity_poly.entity_id
_entity_poly.type
_entity_poly.pdbx_seq_one_letter_code
_entity_poly.pdbx_strand_id
1 'polypeptide(L)'
;MTLQIRVITPDGIVLNEAVEEVILPSTSGQLGILSGHAPLLTALDIGVMRIRPSKDWKNLAVMGGFAEVDHDVLKVLVNSAEVDNDISKEEAQTEFIKAQTHLEQANKGGNRQEQIRASQAFKRARARLQALGRLV
;
A
#
# COMPACT_ATOMS: atom_id res chain seq x y z
N MET A 1 7.27 18.43 -15.54
CA MET A 1 6.66 19.03 -14.33
C MET A 1 6.67 17.94 -13.27
N THR A 2 7.16 18.23 -12.08
CA THR A 2 7.48 17.21 -11.07
C THR A 2 6.64 17.42 -9.82
N LEU A 3 6.11 16.34 -9.28
CA LEU A 3 5.40 16.26 -8.01
C LEU A 3 6.36 15.73 -6.94
N GLN A 4 6.41 16.36 -5.78
CA GLN A 4 7.21 15.87 -4.65
C GLN A 4 6.41 14.83 -3.88
N ILE A 5 6.93 13.60 -3.76
CA ILE A 5 6.29 12.55 -2.98
C ILE A 5 7.04 12.33 -1.66
N ARG A 6 6.29 12.29 -0.56
CA ARG A 6 6.80 12.00 0.78
C ARG A 6 5.99 10.88 1.40
N VAL A 7 6.60 9.71 1.59
CA VAL A 7 6.01 8.57 2.30
C VAL A 7 6.50 8.61 3.75
N ILE A 8 5.56 8.73 4.68
CA ILE A 8 5.80 8.93 6.11
C ILE A 8 5.17 7.77 6.87
N THR A 9 5.99 7.06 7.65
CA THR A 9 5.55 6.08 8.64
C THR A 9 5.74 6.64 10.05
N PRO A 10 5.12 6.03 11.09
CA PRO A 10 5.36 6.42 12.48
C PRO A 10 6.85 6.40 12.87
N ASP A 11 7.65 5.54 12.24
CA ASP A 11 9.09 5.40 12.50
C ASP A 11 9.95 6.42 11.73
N GLY A 12 9.44 7.06 10.69
CA GLY A 12 10.19 8.06 9.93
C GLY A 12 9.74 8.26 8.49
N ILE A 13 10.54 9.00 7.70
CA ILE A 13 10.29 9.21 6.28
C ILE A 13 10.92 8.06 5.50
N VAL A 14 10.10 7.24 4.86
CA VAL A 14 10.54 6.08 4.06
C VAL A 14 11.01 6.50 2.67
N LEU A 15 10.33 7.49 2.08
CA LEU A 15 10.63 7.93 0.72
C LEU A 15 10.40 9.43 0.58
N ASN A 16 11.35 10.11 -0.07
CA ASN A 16 11.28 11.55 -0.37
C ASN A 16 11.97 11.79 -1.72
N GLU A 17 11.21 11.73 -2.82
CA GLU A 17 11.73 11.89 -4.18
C GLU A 17 10.79 12.76 -5.02
N ALA A 18 11.32 13.35 -6.11
CA ALA A 18 10.53 14.03 -7.11
C ALA A 18 10.08 13.03 -8.19
N VAL A 19 8.79 13.03 -8.53
CA VAL A 19 8.18 12.06 -9.43
C VAL A 19 7.22 12.71 -10.42
N GLU A 20 6.98 12.06 -11.56
CA GLU A 20 6.09 12.59 -12.59
C GLU A 20 4.65 12.11 -12.40
N GLU A 21 4.49 10.84 -12.02
CA GLU A 21 3.19 10.18 -11.90
C GLU A 21 3.18 9.21 -10.72
N VAL A 22 2.05 9.17 -10.03
CA VAL A 22 1.84 8.28 -8.89
C VAL A 22 0.47 7.64 -8.96
N ILE A 23 0.41 6.32 -8.76
CA ILE A 23 -0.83 5.56 -8.65
C ILE A 23 -1.00 5.09 -7.20
N LEU A 24 -2.09 5.52 -6.58
CA LEU A 24 -2.43 5.25 -5.18
C LEU A 24 -3.62 4.30 -5.09
N PRO A 25 -3.59 3.29 -4.20
CA PRO A 25 -4.74 2.46 -3.89
C PRO A 25 -5.65 3.15 -2.85
N SER A 26 -6.67 3.88 -3.31
CA SER A 26 -7.67 4.47 -2.42
C SER A 26 -8.76 3.46 -2.04
N THR A 27 -9.50 3.75 -0.98
CA THR A 27 -10.69 2.95 -0.59
C THR A 27 -11.77 2.90 -1.68
N SER A 28 -11.78 3.88 -2.59
CA SER A 28 -12.75 3.97 -3.69
C SER A 28 -12.22 3.41 -5.01
N GLY A 29 -10.98 2.91 -5.05
CA GLY A 29 -10.33 2.39 -6.26
C GLY A 29 -8.92 2.95 -6.49
N GLN A 30 -8.39 2.78 -7.70
CA GLN A 30 -7.08 3.32 -8.05
C GLN A 30 -7.17 4.79 -8.43
N LEU A 31 -6.32 5.63 -7.85
CA LEU A 31 -6.21 7.05 -8.14
C LEU A 31 -4.83 7.35 -8.74
N GLY A 32 -4.81 7.90 -9.95
CA GLY A 32 -3.61 8.43 -10.60
C GLY A 32 -3.47 9.92 -10.30
N ILE A 33 -2.33 10.33 -9.76
CA ILE A 33 -2.02 11.72 -9.42
C ILE A 33 -0.83 12.17 -10.26
N LEU A 34 -1.02 13.31 -10.93
CA LEU A 34 -0.07 13.98 -11.80
C LEU A 34 0.27 15.36 -11.22
N SER A 35 1.28 16.02 -11.78
CA SER A 35 1.55 17.44 -11.47
C SER A 35 0.37 18.34 -11.86
N GLY A 36 0.05 19.32 -11.02
CA GLY A 36 -1.06 20.26 -11.19
C GLY A 36 -2.40 19.75 -10.65
N HIS A 37 -2.40 18.68 -9.87
CA HIS A 37 -3.63 18.14 -9.28
C HIS A 37 -4.17 19.09 -8.20
N ALA A 38 -5.50 19.23 -8.14
CA ALA A 38 -6.17 19.99 -7.09
C ALA A 38 -5.88 19.41 -5.70
N PRO A 39 -5.91 20.22 -4.63
CA PRO A 39 -5.69 19.70 -3.28
C PRO A 39 -6.74 18.63 -2.96
N LEU A 40 -6.27 17.47 -2.51
CA LEU A 40 -7.10 16.29 -2.31
C LEU A 40 -6.63 15.50 -1.09
N LEU A 41 -7.56 15.15 -0.22
CA LEU A 41 -7.34 14.25 0.91
C LEU A 41 -8.12 12.97 0.68
N THR A 42 -7.44 11.83 0.71
CA THR A 42 -8.06 10.51 0.48
C THR A 42 -7.52 9.46 1.43
N ALA A 43 -8.37 8.50 1.78
CA ALA A 43 -7.99 7.32 2.54
C ALA A 43 -7.39 6.26 1.60
N LEU A 44 -6.27 5.69 2.02
CA LEU A 44 -5.59 4.60 1.33
C LEU A 44 -6.01 3.26 1.93
N ASP A 45 -6.39 2.33 1.06
CA ASP A 45 -6.59 0.93 1.46
C ASP A 45 -5.25 0.18 1.45
N ILE A 46 -5.27 -1.07 1.90
CA ILE A 46 -4.10 -1.93 1.91
C ILE A 46 -3.86 -2.42 0.48
N GLY A 47 -2.72 -2.06 -0.10
CA GLY A 47 -2.48 -2.35 -1.52
C GLY A 47 -1.09 -1.96 -2.01
N VAL A 48 -0.96 -1.90 -3.33
CA VAL A 48 0.28 -1.55 -4.01
C VAL A 48 0.16 -0.16 -4.60
N MET A 49 1.06 0.71 -4.16
CA MET A 49 1.28 2.01 -4.74
C MET A 49 2.35 1.90 -5.83
N ARG A 50 2.17 2.62 -6.93
CA ARG A 50 3.16 2.66 -8.02
C ARG A 50 3.64 4.08 -8.22
N ILE A 51 4.94 4.24 -8.30
CA ILE A 51 5.58 5.55 -8.39
C ILE A 51 6.43 5.56 -9.64
N ARG A 52 6.31 6.63 -10.44
CA ARG A 52 7.11 6.82 -11.64
C ARG A 52 7.94 8.10 -11.54
N PRO A 53 9.23 8.00 -11.17
CA PRO A 53 10.12 9.14 -11.11
C PRO A 53 10.47 9.71 -12.50
N SER A 54 10.60 8.83 -13.50
CA SER A 54 10.93 9.23 -14.88
C SER A 54 10.46 8.18 -15.90
N LYS A 55 11.19 7.06 -16.04
CA LYS A 55 10.81 5.94 -16.94
C LYS A 55 10.44 4.65 -16.23
N ASP A 56 11.05 4.38 -15.08
CA ASP A 56 10.84 3.12 -14.37
C ASP A 56 9.71 3.23 -13.35
N TRP A 57 8.88 2.20 -13.31
CA TRP A 57 7.85 2.04 -12.29
C TRP A 57 8.46 1.35 -11.06
N LYS A 58 8.37 2.02 -9.91
CA LYS A 58 8.68 1.44 -8.61
C LYS A 58 7.37 1.02 -7.93
N ASN A 59 7.29 -0.21 -7.47
CA ASN A 59 6.17 -0.70 -6.67
C ASN A 59 6.50 -0.55 -5.18
N LEU A 60 5.52 -0.11 -4.41
CA LEU A 60 5.62 0.06 -2.97
C LEU A 60 4.38 -0.53 -2.31
N ALA A 61 4.58 -1.47 -1.39
CA ALA A 61 3.48 -2.03 -0.61
C ALA A 61 3.10 -1.03 0.49
N VAL A 62 1.83 -0.64 0.55
CA VAL A 62 1.30 0.24 1.61
C VAL A 62 0.27 -0.51 2.44
N MET A 63 0.43 -0.45 3.76
CA MET A 63 -0.48 -1.10 4.72
C MET A 63 -1.59 -0.16 5.21
N GLY A 64 -2.22 0.55 4.27
CA GLY A 64 -3.28 1.51 4.53
C GLY A 64 -2.81 2.80 5.22
N GLY A 65 -3.61 3.85 5.09
CA GLY A 65 -3.27 5.18 5.61
C GLY A 65 -4.06 6.30 4.97
N PHE A 66 -3.42 7.45 4.78
CA PHE A 66 -3.98 8.65 4.15
C PHE A 66 -2.99 9.24 3.14
N ALA A 67 -3.52 9.74 2.04
CA ALA A 67 -2.79 10.56 1.08
C ALA A 67 -3.38 11.96 1.06
N GLU A 68 -2.51 12.95 1.19
CA GLU A 68 -2.80 14.37 1.03
C GLU A 68 -1.99 14.89 -0.17
N VAL A 69 -2.67 15.52 -1.11
CA VAL A 69 -2.03 16.30 -2.19
C VAL A 69 -2.29 17.76 -1.92
N ASP A 70 -1.23 18.56 -1.94
CA ASP A 70 -1.32 20.01 -1.81
C ASP A 70 -0.16 20.68 -2.57
N HIS A 71 -0.47 21.65 -3.45
CA HIS A 71 0.52 22.41 -4.22
C HIS A 71 1.69 21.57 -4.80
N ASP A 72 1.39 20.51 -5.55
CA ASP A 72 2.38 19.57 -6.12
C ASP A 72 3.22 18.78 -5.10
N VAL A 73 2.78 18.74 -3.84
CA VAL A 73 3.35 17.91 -2.79
C VAL A 73 2.34 16.84 -2.39
N LEU A 74 2.68 15.58 -2.65
CA LEU A 74 1.95 14.40 -2.21
C LEU A 74 2.57 13.86 -0.92
N LYS A 75 1.85 13.97 0.19
CA LYS A 75 2.20 13.36 1.47
C LYS A 75 1.37 12.09 1.65
N VAL A 76 2.05 10.98 1.87
CA VAL A 76 1.44 9.67 2.12
C VAL A 76 1.78 9.27 3.54
N LEU A 77 0.79 9.31 4.42
CA LEU A 77 0.91 8.85 5.81
C LEU A 77 0.40 7.42 5.89
N VAL A 78 1.29 6.46 6.17
CA VAL A 78 0.95 5.03 6.19
C VAL A 78 1.50 4.38 7.44
N ASN A 79 0.78 3.37 7.95
CA ASN A 79 1.24 2.67 9.15
C ASN A 79 2.51 1.86 8.88
N SER A 80 2.63 1.27 7.69
CA SER A 80 3.81 0.57 7.23
C SER A 80 3.92 0.67 5.71
N ALA A 81 5.14 0.88 5.23
CA ALA A 81 5.49 0.90 3.82
C ALA A 81 6.71 0.00 3.60
N GLU A 82 6.60 -0.92 2.65
CA GLU A 82 7.69 -1.83 2.29
C GLU A 82 8.00 -1.63 0.80
N VAL A 83 9.28 -1.46 0.49
CA VAL A 83 9.78 -1.37 -0.89
C VAL A 83 9.98 -2.79 -1.41
N ASP A 84 9.70 -3.04 -2.69
CA ASP A 84 9.79 -4.35 -3.35
C ASP A 84 11.10 -5.12 -3.06
N ASN A 85 12.20 -4.41 -2.84
CA ASN A 85 13.53 -4.98 -2.62
C ASN A 85 13.75 -5.57 -1.21
N ASP A 86 12.88 -5.27 -0.24
CA ASP A 86 13.00 -5.74 1.15
C ASP A 86 12.15 -7.01 1.43
N ILE A 87 11.18 -7.32 0.55
CA ILE A 87 10.23 -8.41 0.79
C ILE A 87 10.77 -9.71 0.19
N SER A 88 11.10 -10.68 1.04
CA SER A 88 11.47 -12.02 0.58
C SER A 88 10.23 -12.79 0.09
N LYS A 89 10.29 -13.28 -1.16
CA LYS A 89 9.19 -13.95 -1.85
C LYS A 89 8.63 -15.16 -1.09
N GLU A 90 9.51 -15.92 -0.45
CA GLU A 90 9.15 -17.13 0.29
C GLU A 90 8.42 -16.81 1.60
N GLU A 91 8.81 -15.72 2.26
CA GLU A 91 8.16 -15.24 3.48
C GLU A 91 6.76 -14.72 3.18
N ALA A 92 6.61 -13.90 2.14
CA ALA A 92 5.30 -13.38 1.73
C ALA A 92 4.31 -14.50 1.33
N GLN A 93 4.78 -15.56 0.66
CA GLN A 93 3.95 -16.72 0.34
C GLN A 93 3.56 -17.52 1.58
N THR A 94 4.51 -17.71 2.50
CA THR A 94 4.26 -18.44 3.75
C THR A 94 3.27 -17.68 4.63
N GLU A 95 3.41 -16.35 4.75
CA GLU A 95 2.46 -15.49 5.45
C GLU A 95 1.07 -15.54 4.80
N PHE A 96 0.98 -15.54 3.48
CA PHE A 96 -0.32 -15.65 2.79
C PHE A 96 -1.02 -16.97 3.09
N ILE A 97 -0.31 -18.10 3.03
CA ILE A 97 -0.88 -19.42 3.34
C ILE A 97 -1.33 -19.49 4.80
N LYS A 98 -0.52 -18.96 5.73
CA LYS A 98 -0.87 -18.86 7.15
C LYS A 98 -2.09 -17.97 7.37
N ALA A 99 -2.15 -16.81 6.72
CA ALA A 99 -3.29 -15.90 6.83
C ALA A 99 -4.57 -16.48 6.22
N GLN A 100 -4.46 -17.24 5.12
CA GLN A 100 -5.60 -17.91 4.47
C GLN A 100 -6.17 -19.02 5.36
N THR A 101 -5.31 -19.90 5.87
CA THR A 101 -5.72 -20.97 6.79
C THR A 101 -6.32 -20.41 8.08
N HIS A 102 -5.77 -19.31 8.60
CA HIS A 102 -6.31 -18.62 9.78
C HIS A 102 -7.68 -17.98 9.51
N LEU A 103 -7.91 -17.44 8.31
CA LEU A 103 -9.22 -16.92 7.90
C LEU A 103 -10.27 -18.03 7.79
N GLU A 104 -9.90 -19.18 7.21
CA GLU A 104 -10.78 -20.35 7.13
C GLU A 104 -11.14 -20.92 8.52
N GLN A 105 -10.19 -20.93 9.45
CA GLN A 105 -10.43 -21.34 10.84
C GLN A 105 -11.31 -20.32 11.59
N ALA A 106 -11.04 -19.03 11.45
CA ALA A 106 -11.84 -17.96 12.08
C ALA A 106 -13.28 -17.91 11.55
N ASN A 107 -13.51 -18.23 10.27
CA ASN A 107 -14.85 -18.33 9.71
C ASN A 107 -15.67 -19.48 10.31
N LYS A 108 -15.02 -20.56 10.75
CA LYS A 108 -15.69 -21.70 11.40
C LYS A 108 -16.02 -21.45 12.88
N GLY A 109 -15.29 -20.55 13.55
CA GLY A 109 -15.39 -20.31 14.99
C GLY A 109 -16.51 -19.37 15.47
N GLY A 110 -17.26 -18.73 14.56
CA GLY A 110 -18.41 -17.87 14.91
C GLY A 110 -18.08 -16.54 15.63
N ASN A 111 -16.82 -16.33 16.03
CA ASN A 111 -16.38 -15.14 16.76
C ASN A 111 -16.08 -13.98 15.79
N ARG A 112 -16.98 -12.99 15.75
CA ARG A 112 -16.90 -11.85 14.81
C ARG A 112 -15.60 -11.05 14.91
N GLN A 113 -14.98 -11.00 16.10
CA GLN A 113 -13.75 -10.27 16.34
C GLN A 113 -12.52 -10.97 15.74
N GLU A 114 -12.47 -12.31 15.81
CA GLU A 114 -11.41 -13.12 15.21
C GLU A 114 -11.51 -13.11 13.68
N GLN A 115 -12.73 -13.13 13.12
CA GLN A 115 -12.95 -13.00 11.68
C GLN A 115 -12.44 -11.65 11.13
N ILE A 116 -12.69 -10.55 11.86
CA ILE A 116 -12.18 -9.23 11.45
C ILE A 116 -10.65 -9.21 11.45
N ARG A 117 -10.01 -9.72 12.52
CA ARG A 117 -8.54 -9.77 12.59
C ARG A 117 -7.93 -10.65 11.51
N ALA A 118 -8.50 -11.83 11.27
CA ALA A 118 -8.04 -12.74 10.23
C ALA A 118 -8.23 -12.13 8.82
N SER A 119 -9.35 -11.44 8.58
CA SER A 119 -9.57 -10.73 7.31
C SER A 119 -8.57 -9.59 7.08
N GLN A 120 -8.20 -8.85 8.13
CA GLN A 120 -7.19 -7.80 8.06
C GLN A 120 -5.79 -8.39 7.80
N ALA A 121 -5.43 -9.47 8.49
CA ALA A 121 -4.17 -10.17 8.26
C ALA A 121 -4.07 -10.71 6.83
N PHE A 122 -5.15 -11.28 6.30
CA PHE A 122 -5.23 -11.74 4.91
C PHE A 122 -5.05 -10.60 3.91
N LYS A 123 -5.72 -9.45 4.12
CA LYS A 123 -5.56 -8.26 3.26
C LYS A 123 -4.11 -7.78 3.24
N ARG A 124 -3.43 -7.73 4.39
CA ARG A 124 -2.01 -7.35 4.49
C ARG A 124 -1.09 -8.31 3.72
N ALA A 125 -1.23 -9.62 3.97
CA ALA A 125 -0.42 -10.62 3.28
C ALA A 125 -0.66 -10.61 1.76
N ARG A 126 -1.90 -10.37 1.33
CA ARG A 126 -2.24 -10.22 -0.09
C ARG A 126 -1.57 -9.00 -0.72
N ALA A 127 -1.54 -7.85 -0.04
CA ALA A 127 -0.87 -6.66 -0.56
C ALA A 127 0.65 -6.84 -0.67
N ARG A 128 1.30 -7.53 0.30
CA ARG A 128 2.72 -7.91 0.19
C ARG A 128 3.00 -8.77 -1.05
N LEU A 129 2.16 -9.77 -1.31
CA LEU A 129 2.29 -10.60 -2.51
C LEU A 129 2.01 -9.86 -3.83
N GLN A 130 1.07 -8.91 -3.81
CA GLN A 130 0.80 -8.08 -4.99
C GLN A 130 1.94 -7.11 -5.30
N ALA A 131 2.63 -6.60 -4.27
CA ALA A 131 3.79 -5.72 -4.46
C ALA A 131 4.90 -6.42 -5.23
N LEU A 132 5.16 -7.69 -4.89
CA LEU A 132 6.09 -8.62 -5.56
C LEU A 132 5.67 -9.04 -6.99
N GLY A 133 4.61 -8.46 -7.56
CA GLY A 133 4.26 -8.60 -8.97
C GLY A 133 3.60 -9.92 -9.38
N ARG A 134 3.00 -10.69 -8.44
CA ARG A 134 2.46 -12.04 -8.74
C ARG A 134 0.93 -12.17 -8.80
N LEU A 135 0.18 -11.08 -8.62
CA LEU A 135 -1.30 -11.07 -8.74
C LEU A 135 -1.78 -9.81 -9.48
N VAL A 136 -2.10 -9.99 -10.76
CA VAL A 136 -3.04 -9.14 -11.52
C VAL A 136 -4.39 -9.84 -11.51
#